data_AF-A0A9C9KW60-F1
#
_entry.id   AF-A0A9C9KW60-F1
#
_cell.length_a   1.000
_cell.length_b   1.000
_cell.length_c   1.000
_cell.angle_alpha   90.00
_cell.angle_beta   90.00
_cell.angle_gamma   90.00
#
_symmetry.space_group_name_H-M   'P 1'
#
loop_
_entity.id
_entity.type
_entity.pdbx_description
1 polymer ?
#
loop_
_entity_poly.entity_id
_entity_poly.type
_entity_poly.pdbx_seq_one_letter_code
_entity_poly.pdbx_strand_id
1 'polypeptide(L)' 'MGDDYLRNFTRATLETVDRRGEFYRMPGDVFVGVSIGCARYPEDADSLDSLIKKADHIMYEVKR' A
#
# COMPACT_ATOMS: atom_id res chain seq x y z
N MET A 1 3.14 -17.04 13.05
CA MET A 1 2.52 -17.79 11.93
C MET A 1 1.56 -16.94 11.09
N GLY A 2 0.61 -16.18 11.65
CA GLY A 2 -0.18 -15.20 10.88
C GLY A 2 0.54 -13.86 10.62
N ASP A 3 1.18 -13.32 11.66
CA ASP A 3 1.88 -12.02 11.60
C ASP A 3 3.08 -11.99 10.65
N ASP A 4 3.79 -13.12 10.51
CA ASP A 4 5.00 -13.19 9.70
C ASP A 4 4.70 -13.02 8.20
N TYR A 5 3.55 -13.54 7.75
CA TYR A 5 3.08 -13.37 6.37
C TYR A 5 2.76 -11.91 6.08
N LEU A 6 1.99 -11.27 6.96
CA LEU A 6 1.61 -9.86 6.82
C LEU A 6 2.85 -8.96 6.88
N ARG A 7 3.78 -9.20 7.82
CA ARG A 7 5.04 -8.46 7.90
C ARG A 7 5.90 -8.63 6.65
N ASN A 8 6.02 -9.84 6.12
CA ASN A 8 6.79 -10.09 4.90
C ASN A 8 6.13 -9.47 3.67
N PHE A 9 4.80 -9.52 3.57
CA PHE A 9 4.05 -8.85 2.50
C PHE A 9 4.20 -7.33 2.57
N THR A 10 3.96 -6.72 3.75
CA THR A 10 4.16 -5.29 3.97
C THR A 10 5.59 -4.86 3.65
N ARG A 11 6.60 -5.64 4.07
CA ARG A 11 8.00 -5.35 3.74
C ARG A 11 8.26 -5.41 2.23
N ALA A 12 7.80 -6.46 1.54
CA ALA A 12 7.99 -6.59 0.10
C ALA A 12 7.28 -5.48 -0.68
N THR A 13 6.07 -5.08 -0.26
CA THR A 13 5.34 -3.95 -0.84
C THR A 13 6.08 -2.64 -0.63
N LEU A 14 6.56 -2.36 0.59
CA LEU A 14 7.34 -1.16 0.88
C LEU A 14 8.66 -1.14 0.12
N GLU A 15 9.43 -2.24 0.07
CA GLU A 15 10.67 -2.33 -0.71
C GLU A 15 10.45 -2.10 -2.21
N THR A 16 9.30 -2.53 -2.74
CA THR A 16 8.93 -2.32 -4.15
C THR A 16 8.55 -0.86 -4.43
N VAL A 17 8.02 -0.14 -3.44
CA VAL A 17 7.48 1.23 -3.59
C VAL A 17 8.50 2.29 -3.19
N ASP A 18 9.41 1.95 -2.27
CA ASP A 18 10.47 2.82 -1.73
C ASP A 18 11.59 3.11 -2.75
N ARG A 19 11.70 2.28 -3.80
CA ARG A 19 12.41 2.69 -5.03
C ARG A 19 11.52 3.64 -5.82
N ARG A 20 11.38 4.87 -5.30
CA ARG A 20 10.80 6.07 -5.94
C ARG A 20 9.73 5.71 -6.96
N GLY A 21 8.46 5.72 -6.53
CA GLY A 21 7.25 5.39 -7.30
C GLY A 21 7.09 6.08 -8.66
N GLU A 22 8.00 5.77 -9.57
CA GLU A 22 8.09 6.20 -10.96
C GLU A 22 8.19 4.91 -11.76
N PHE A 23 7.04 4.30 -12.00
CA PHE A 23 6.96 3.20 -12.94
C PHE A 23 7.12 3.79 -14.34
N TYR A 24 8.34 3.71 -14.89
CA TYR A 24 8.62 4.11 -16.26
C TYR A 24 8.19 3.01 -17.22
N ARG A 25 7.21 3.29 -18.08
CA ARG A 25 6.94 2.47 -19.27
C ARG A 25 7.46 3.22 -20.50
N MET A 26 8.34 2.60 -21.27
CA MET A 26 8.72 3.06 -22.62
C MET A 26 8.49 1.95 -23.65
N PRO A 27 8.09 2.25 -24.91
CA PRO A 27 8.25 3.54 -25.59
C PRO A 27 6.94 4.37 -25.72
N GLY A 28 7.04 5.65 -25.37
CA GLY A 28 5.98 6.66 -25.36
C GLY A 28 5.71 7.15 -23.93
N ASP A 29 6.48 8.13 -23.45
CA ASP A 29 6.55 8.62 -22.06
C ASP A 29 5.21 8.68 -21.31
N VAL A 30 4.96 7.69 -20.45
CA VAL A 30 3.88 7.75 -19.45
C VAL A 30 4.47 7.53 -18.07
N PHE A 31 4.35 8.55 -17.22
CA PHE A 31 4.66 8.46 -15.80
C PHE A 31 3.46 7.90 -15.06
N VAL A 32 3.66 6.82 -14.30
CA VAL A 32 2.64 6.27 -13.41
C VAL A 32 3.10 6.43 -11.97
N GLY A 33 2.41 7.31 -11.24
CA GLY A 33 2.53 7.41 -9.78
C GLY A 33 1.59 6.43 -9.09
N VAL A 34 2.03 5.85 -7.98
CA VAL A 34 1.24 4.93 -7.15
C VAL A 34 1.23 5.43 -5.71
N SER A 35 0.03 5.47 -5.10
CA SER A 35 -0.17 5.72 -3.67
C SER A 35 -0.73 4.46 -3.04
N ILE A 36 -0.23 4.09 -1.86
CA ILE A 36 -0.65 2.88 -1.15
C ILE A 36 -1.05 3.24 0.27
N GLY A 37 -2.21 2.75 0.70
CA GLY A 37 -2.65 2.78 2.09
C GLY A 37 -2.66 1.37 2.68
N CYS A 38 -2.28 1.26 3.95
CA CYS A 38 -2.20 -0.02 4.65
C CYS A 38 -2.89 0.10 6.01
N ALA A 39 -3.59 -0.96 6.42
CA ALA A 39 -4.25 -1.09 7.72
C ALA A 39 -4.02 -2.51 8.26
N ARG A 40 -3.92 -2.65 9.59
CA ARG A 40 -3.61 -3.89 10.30
C ARG A 40 -4.76 -4.33 11.19
N TYR A 41 -5.02 -5.63 11.21
CA TYR A 41 -5.98 -6.25 12.09
C TYR A 41 -5.26 -6.86 13.29
N PRO A 42 -5.74 -6.65 14.54
CA PRO A 42 -6.91 -5.86 14.92
C PRO A 42 -6.60 -4.38 15.24
N GLU A 43 -5.36 -3.91 15.04
CA GLU A 43 -4.88 -2.63 15.56
C GLU A 43 -5.58 -1.41 14.97
N ASP A 44 -5.87 -1.43 13.67
CA ASP A 44 -6.45 -0.31 12.93
C ASP A 44 -7.97 -0.47 12.72
N ALA A 45 -8.48 -1.70 12.80
CA ALA A 45 -9.90 -2.03 12.76
C ALA A 45 -10.16 -3.50 13.15
N ASP A 46 -11.39 -3.78 13.60
CA ASP A 46 -11.84 -5.08 14.14
C ASP A 46 -12.64 -5.94 13.14
N SER A 47 -12.82 -5.45 11.92
CA SER A 47 -13.62 -6.07 10.88
C SER A 47 -13.00 -5.81 9.52
N LEU A 48 -13.18 -6.75 8.59
CA LEU A 48 -12.61 -6.67 7.24
C LEU A 48 -13.04 -5.38 6.52
N ASP A 49 -14.34 -5.07 6.56
CA ASP A 49 -14.89 -3.84 5.97
C ASP A 49 -14.25 -2.57 6.54
N SER A 50 -14.06 -2.52 7.85
CA SER A 50 -13.43 -1.38 8.51
C SER A 50 -11.94 -1.29 8.19
N LEU A 51 -11.24 -2.42 8.03
CA LEU A 51 -9.85 -2.46 7.58
C LEU A 51 -9.69 -1.90 6.17
N ILE A 52 -10.55 -2.32 5.24
CA ILE A 52 -10.52 -1.87 3.84
C ILE A 52 -10.82 -0.38 3.78
N LYS A 53 -11.84 0.10 4.50
CA LYS A 53 -12.15 1.54 4.58
C LYS A 53 -10.99 2.35 5.14
N LYS A 54 -10.29 1.82 6.16
CA LYS A 54 -9.13 2.48 6.76
C LYS A 54 -7.95 2.56 5.80
N ALA A 55 -7.63 1.46 5.11
CA ALA A 55 -6.57 1.42 4.11
C ALA A 55 -6.88 2.36 2.92
N ASP A 56 -8.13 2.39 2.45
CA ASP A 56 -8.57 3.29 1.38
C ASP A 56 -8.44 4.77 1.78
N HIS A 57 -8.88 5.12 3.01
CA HIS A 57 -8.72 6.47 3.54
C HIS A 57 -7.26 6.92 3.56
N ILE A 58 -6.36 6.08 4.09
CA ILE A 58 -4.91 6.37 4.15
C ILE A 58 -4.34 6.58 2.75
N MET A 59 -4.75 5.76 1.77
CA MET A 59 -4.31 5.90 0.38
C MET A 59 -4.70 7.26 -0.21
N TYR A 60 -5.93 7.73 0.03
CA TYR A 60 -6.39 9.04 -0.43
C TYR A 60 -5.68 10.20 0.27
N GLU A 61 -5.33 10.07 1.55
CA GLU A 61 -4.54 11.08 2.26
C GLU A 61 -3.12 11.23 1.68
N VAL A 62 -2.51 10.11 1.26
CA VAL A 62 -1.16 10.08 0.67
C VAL A 62 -1.16 10.53 -0.79
N LYS A 63 -2.27 10.38 -1.52
CA LYS A 63 -2.41 10.76 -2.94
C LYS A 63 -2.45 12.29 -3.18
N ARG A 64 -2.30 13.10 -2.13
CA ARG A 64 -2.41 14.57 -2.17
C ARG A 64 -1.17 15.26 -2.73
#